data_AF-A0A3B9RT19-F1
#
_entry.id   AF-A0A3B9RT19-F1
#
_cell.length_a   1.000
_cell.length_b   1.000
_cell.length_c   1.000
_cell.angle_alpha   90.00
_cell.angle_beta   90.00
_cell.angle_gamma   90.00
#
_symmetry.space_group_name_H-M   'P 1'
#
loop_
_entity.id
_entity.type
_entity.pdbx_description
1 polymer ?
#
loop_
_entity_poly.entity_id
_entity_poly.type
_entity_poly.pdbx_seq_one_letter_code
_entity_poly.pdbx_strand_id
1 'polypeptide(L)'
;PLEYISYTRLNFLLGKILTDKKMLNRVKTTQERFMVTREKQVLAKLLERPAFWCFFTIKEVHGDDFVTIEDLFSGETHLIHSPALYERIKMYGSICKNYLSLMWHDGEFLCNIALLRQYTLSKSDLIFYCSLFADRGFTGNASDDETSLNDIINEHYAVFFSLDEISLLPPSMRGEYELKTTWQPFTLEEFDISRLEGIWDSIPLGAQDRYDLNELGEGLDDLPYQELFDLAPPSWQGCSPETTPVVRWAS
;
A
#
# COMPACT_ATOMS: atom_id res chain seq x y z
N PRO A 1 9.91 12.69 9.52
CA PRO A 1 10.74 12.32 8.34
C PRO A 1 11.93 11.39 8.66
N LEU A 2 12.84 11.76 9.59
CA LEU A 2 14.01 10.93 9.94
C LEU A 2 13.70 9.68 10.77
N GLU A 3 12.69 9.75 11.65
CA GLU A 3 12.20 8.57 12.39
C GLU A 3 11.49 7.56 11.47
N TYR A 4 10.81 8.04 10.44
CA TYR A 4 10.10 7.20 9.48
C TYR A 4 11.05 6.24 8.72
N ILE A 5 12.21 6.75 8.30
CA ILE A 5 13.24 6.00 7.56
C ILE A 5 13.97 4.98 8.46
N SER A 6 14.07 5.25 9.77
CA SER A 6 14.71 4.31 10.70
C SER A 6 13.81 3.10 10.99
N TYR A 7 12.49 3.29 11.02
CA TYR A 7 11.54 2.18 11.14
C TYR A 7 11.39 1.36 9.85
N THR A 8 11.55 1.94 8.65
CA THR A 8 11.36 1.17 7.39
C THR A 8 12.38 0.04 7.22
N ARG A 9 13.65 0.23 7.61
CA ARG A 9 14.67 -0.83 7.52
C ARG A 9 14.38 -2.02 8.43
N LEU A 10 13.97 -1.75 9.67
CA LEU A 10 13.61 -2.80 10.61
C LEU A 10 12.34 -3.54 10.14
N ASN A 11 11.32 -2.81 9.69
CA ASN A 11 10.09 -3.39 9.15
C ASN A 11 10.35 -4.23 7.89
N PHE A 12 11.25 -3.81 7.00
CA PHE A 12 11.68 -4.60 5.85
C PHE A 12 12.33 -5.92 6.27
N LEU A 13 13.28 -5.86 7.21
CA LEU A 13 13.95 -7.07 7.72
C LEU A 13 12.96 -8.01 8.42
N LEU A 14 12.05 -7.46 9.22
CA LEU A 14 10.99 -8.23 9.89
C LEU A 14 10.07 -8.90 8.88
N GLY A 15 9.57 -8.16 7.88
CA GLY A 15 8.76 -8.72 6.80
C GLY A 15 9.47 -9.88 6.11
N LYS A 16 10.70 -9.63 5.63
CA LYS A 16 11.49 -10.63 4.90
C LYS A 16 11.79 -11.89 5.72
N ILE A 17 12.06 -11.76 7.02
CA ILE A 17 12.37 -12.91 7.88
C ILE A 17 11.10 -13.65 8.28
N LEU A 18 10.05 -12.94 8.69
CA LEU A 18 8.89 -13.53 9.34
C LEU A 18 7.87 -14.10 8.36
N THR A 19 7.88 -13.67 7.10
CA THR A 19 7.01 -14.24 6.05
C THR A 19 7.66 -15.42 5.32
N ASP A 20 9.00 -15.55 5.34
CA ASP A 20 9.72 -16.60 4.60
C ASP A 20 10.06 -17.80 5.50
N LYS A 21 9.38 -18.94 5.23
CA LYS A 21 9.61 -20.21 5.93
C LYS A 21 11.07 -20.68 5.86
N LYS A 22 11.80 -20.43 4.77
CA LYS A 22 13.23 -20.82 4.66
C LYS A 22 14.08 -19.99 5.63
N MET A 23 13.81 -18.69 5.73
CA MET A 23 14.49 -17.80 6.68
C MET A 23 14.15 -18.18 8.13
N LEU A 24 12.88 -18.43 8.44
CA LEU A 24 12.46 -18.92 9.76
C LEU A 24 13.16 -20.24 10.14
N ASN A 25 13.26 -21.19 9.21
CA ASN A 25 13.97 -22.46 9.44
C ASN A 25 15.48 -22.25 9.67
N ARG A 26 16.08 -21.27 8.99
CA ARG A 26 17.46 -20.86 9.23
C ARG A 26 17.63 -20.24 10.63
N VAL A 27 16.69 -19.39 11.06
CA VAL A 27 16.67 -18.83 12.42
C VAL A 27 16.57 -19.94 13.46
N LYS A 28 15.67 -20.91 13.25
CA LYS A 28 15.55 -22.10 14.12
C LYS A 28 16.90 -22.83 14.24
N THR A 29 17.48 -23.22 13.11
CA THR A 29 18.72 -24.00 13.11
C THR A 29 19.90 -23.26 13.75
N THR A 30 19.97 -21.93 13.59
CA THR A 30 21.15 -21.14 14.03
C THR A 30 21.01 -20.54 15.42
N GLN A 31 19.79 -20.17 15.84
CA GLN A 31 19.54 -19.36 17.04
C GLN A 31 18.72 -20.07 18.13
N GLU A 32 17.97 -21.13 17.81
CA GLU A 32 17.06 -21.77 18.78
C GLU A 32 17.78 -22.25 20.06
N ARG A 33 19.05 -22.64 19.97
CA ARG A 33 19.86 -23.04 21.14
C ARG A 33 20.09 -21.93 22.16
N PHE A 34 20.01 -20.67 21.74
CA PHE A 34 20.18 -19.49 22.60
C PHE A 34 18.85 -18.94 23.11
N MET A 35 17.73 -19.46 22.62
CA MET A 35 16.40 -18.98 22.96
C MET A 35 15.88 -19.59 24.27
N VAL A 36 15.12 -18.81 25.03
CA VAL A 36 14.35 -19.32 26.18
C VAL A 36 13.09 -20.06 25.70
N THR A 37 12.45 -20.82 26.60
CA THR A 37 11.27 -21.65 26.26
C THR A 37 10.15 -20.86 25.57
N ARG A 38 9.87 -19.64 26.03
CA ARG A 38 8.82 -18.78 25.45
C ARG A 38 9.14 -18.41 24.00
N GLU A 39 10.37 -18.02 23.71
CA GLU A 39 10.81 -17.65 22.36
C GLU A 39 10.75 -18.85 21.40
N LYS A 40 11.12 -20.04 21.88
CA LYS A 40 10.99 -21.29 21.11
C LYS A 40 9.55 -21.58 20.73
N GLN A 41 8.60 -21.37 21.65
CA GLN A 41 7.18 -21.54 21.38
C GLN A 41 6.69 -20.54 20.33
N VAL A 42 7.12 -19.28 20.42
CA VAL A 42 6.80 -18.25 19.40
C VAL A 42 7.36 -18.65 18.03
N LEU A 43 8.62 -19.06 17.97
CA LEU A 43 9.25 -19.49 16.71
C LEU A 43 8.57 -20.73 16.10
N ALA A 44 8.15 -21.69 16.94
CA ALA A 44 7.40 -22.86 16.49
C ALA A 44 6.05 -22.47 15.86
N LYS A 45 5.31 -21.55 16.49
CA LYS A 45 4.05 -21.01 15.93
C LYS A 45 4.28 -20.28 14.60
N LEU A 46 5.32 -19.46 14.51
CA LEU A 46 5.69 -18.75 13.27
C LEU A 46 6.07 -19.71 12.13
N LEU A 47 6.71 -20.84 12.44
CA LEU A 47 7.03 -21.85 11.42
C LEU A 47 5.79 -22.56 10.88
N GLU A 48 4.79 -22.79 11.73
CA GLU A 48 3.50 -23.35 11.32
C GLU A 48 2.71 -22.33 10.48
N ARG A 49 2.59 -21.11 11.00
CA ARG A 49 1.88 -19.98 10.39
C ARG A 49 2.79 -18.76 10.36
N PRO A 50 3.52 -18.54 9.25
CA PRO A 50 4.35 -17.36 9.09
C PRO A 50 3.54 -16.07 9.22
N ALA A 51 4.24 -14.97 9.50
CA ALA A 51 3.64 -13.66 9.39
C ALA A 51 3.24 -13.39 7.93
N PHE A 52 2.30 -12.48 7.75
CA PHE A 52 1.81 -12.09 6.43
C PHE A 52 1.40 -10.63 6.42
N TRP A 53 1.53 -9.99 5.26
CA TRP A 53 0.99 -8.66 5.03
C TRP A 53 -0.51 -8.77 4.85
N CYS A 54 -1.25 -8.00 5.64
CA CYS A 54 -2.70 -7.96 5.62
C CYS A 54 -3.15 -6.56 5.22
N PHE A 55 -3.92 -6.47 4.12
CA PHE A 55 -4.64 -5.26 3.74
C PHE A 55 -6.09 -5.39 4.19
N PHE A 56 -6.52 -4.54 5.11
CA PHE A 56 -7.78 -4.76 5.83
C PHE A 56 -8.58 -3.48 6.04
N THR A 57 -9.87 -3.66 6.32
CA THR A 57 -10.74 -2.59 6.81
C THR A 57 -11.27 -2.93 8.20
N ILE A 58 -11.62 -1.92 8.98
CA ILE A 58 -12.19 -2.11 10.31
C ILE A 58 -13.69 -2.35 10.17
N LYS A 59 -14.18 -3.43 10.78
CA LYS A 59 -15.61 -3.75 10.85
C LYS A 59 -16.24 -3.24 12.13
N GLU A 60 -15.60 -3.51 13.26
CA GLU A 60 -16.17 -3.23 14.57
C GLU A 60 -15.05 -2.99 15.59
N VAL A 61 -15.33 -2.15 16.59
CA VAL A 61 -14.41 -1.84 17.69
C VAL A 61 -15.04 -2.33 19.00
N HIS A 62 -14.30 -3.13 19.75
CA HIS A 62 -14.74 -3.78 20.98
C HIS A 62 -13.96 -3.21 22.18
N GLY A 63 -14.59 -2.28 22.90
CA GLY A 63 -13.94 -1.59 24.01
C GLY A 63 -12.76 -0.75 23.53
N ASP A 64 -11.65 -0.79 24.28
CA ASP A 64 -10.48 0.08 24.04
C ASP A 64 -9.30 -0.63 23.36
N ASP A 65 -9.30 -1.98 23.29
CA ASP A 65 -8.08 -2.73 22.90
C ASP A 65 -8.30 -3.71 21.74
N PHE A 66 -9.56 -4.07 21.44
CA PHE A 66 -9.89 -5.10 20.47
C PHE A 66 -10.64 -4.52 19.27
N VAL A 67 -10.24 -4.95 18.07
CA VAL A 67 -10.83 -4.48 16.81
C VAL A 67 -11.07 -5.68 15.91
N THR A 68 -12.29 -5.79 15.38
CA THR A 68 -12.61 -6.76 14.33
C THR A 68 -12.29 -6.14 12.99
N ILE A 69 -11.50 -6.85 12.19
CA ILE A 69 -11.10 -6.44 10.85
C ILE A 69 -11.54 -7.47 9.81
N GLU A 70 -11.69 -7.03 8.57
CA GLU A 70 -11.82 -7.90 7.40
C GLU A 70 -10.57 -7.75 6.54
N ASP A 71 -9.87 -8.85 6.30
CA ASP A 71 -8.85 -8.91 5.25
C ASP A 71 -9.54 -8.73 3.90
N LEU A 72 -9.20 -7.65 3.22
CA LEU A 72 -9.87 -7.25 1.99
C LEU A 72 -9.56 -8.20 0.84
N PHE A 73 -8.45 -8.95 0.90
CA PHE A 73 -8.12 -9.92 -0.12
C PHE A 73 -8.87 -11.23 0.09
N SER A 74 -8.68 -11.87 1.25
CA SER A 74 -9.28 -13.18 1.55
C SER A 74 -10.75 -13.12 1.93
N GLY A 75 -11.24 -11.96 2.40
CA GLY A 75 -12.57 -11.80 3.00
C GLY A 75 -12.67 -12.40 4.41
N GLU A 76 -11.57 -12.92 4.96
CA GLU A 76 -11.56 -13.48 6.31
C GLU A 76 -11.69 -12.37 7.35
N THR A 77 -12.46 -12.65 8.40
CA THR A 77 -12.63 -11.75 9.54
C THR A 77 -11.73 -12.17 10.68
N HIS A 78 -10.99 -11.22 11.24
CA HIS A 78 -10.05 -11.47 12.33
C HIS A 78 -10.28 -10.51 13.49
N LEU A 79 -10.04 -11.01 14.71
CA LEU A 79 -9.90 -10.17 15.88
C LEU A 79 -8.44 -9.73 16.01
N ILE A 80 -8.22 -8.44 16.19
CA ILE A 80 -6.91 -7.84 16.48
C ILE A 80 -6.92 -7.28 17.89
N HIS A 81 -5.83 -7.52 18.63
CA HIS A 81 -5.51 -6.74 19.81
C HIS A 81 -4.50 -5.64 19.45
N SER A 82 -4.94 -4.38 19.40
CA SER A 82 -4.07 -3.25 19.07
C SER A 82 -4.58 -1.93 19.67
N PRO A 83 -4.11 -1.57 20.88
CA PRO A 83 -4.44 -0.28 21.48
C PRO A 83 -4.05 0.92 20.59
N ALA A 84 -2.96 0.77 19.83
CA ALA A 84 -2.50 1.80 18.89
C ALA A 84 -3.46 2.00 17.69
N LEU A 85 -4.13 0.94 17.23
CA LEU A 85 -5.15 1.05 16.19
C LEU A 85 -6.36 1.79 16.73
N TYR A 86 -6.79 1.49 17.95
CA TYR A 86 -7.90 2.17 18.60
C TYR A 86 -7.70 3.68 18.74
N GLU A 87 -6.54 4.11 19.24
CA GLU A 87 -6.20 5.54 19.34
C GLU A 87 -6.19 6.23 17.97
N ARG A 88 -5.74 5.52 16.91
CA ARG A 88 -5.77 6.04 15.53
C ARG A 88 -7.18 6.14 14.96
N ILE A 89 -8.09 5.24 15.33
CA ILE A 89 -9.51 5.33 14.92
C ILE A 89 -10.16 6.59 15.51
N LYS A 90 -9.80 6.99 16.73
CA LYS A 90 -10.34 8.20 17.35
C LYS A 90 -9.87 9.51 16.72
N MET A 91 -8.73 9.50 16.01
CA MET A 91 -8.25 10.69 15.31
C MET A 91 -9.13 10.97 14.08
N TYR A 92 -9.70 12.19 14.01
CA TYR A 92 -10.59 12.64 12.92
C TYR A 92 -10.00 12.32 11.53
N GLY A 93 -10.80 11.68 10.67
CA GLY A 93 -10.41 11.31 9.30
C GLY A 93 -9.95 9.86 9.12
N SER A 94 -10.17 8.97 10.10
CA SER A 94 -9.87 7.53 10.05
C SER A 94 -11.04 6.65 9.57
N ILE A 95 -12.25 7.22 9.59
CA ILE A 95 -13.50 6.59 9.17
C ILE A 95 -13.44 6.46 7.64
N CYS A 96 -13.63 5.25 7.10
CA CYS A 96 -13.52 4.88 5.68
C CYS A 96 -12.11 4.64 5.12
N LYS A 97 -11.09 4.44 5.96
CA LYS A 97 -9.74 4.08 5.48
C LYS A 97 -9.46 2.58 5.57
N ASN A 98 -8.64 2.10 4.65
CA ASN A 98 -8.08 0.75 4.66
C ASN A 98 -6.66 0.79 5.25
N TYR A 99 -6.20 -0.33 5.78
CA TYR A 99 -4.95 -0.42 6.52
C TYR A 99 -4.09 -1.51 5.94
N LEU A 100 -2.77 -1.31 5.93
CA LEU A 100 -1.79 -2.32 5.55
C LEU A 100 -0.79 -2.49 6.68
N SER A 101 -0.61 -3.73 7.14
CA SER A 101 0.46 -4.03 8.09
C SER A 101 0.88 -5.49 8.06
N LEU A 102 2.04 -5.78 8.64
CA LEU A 102 2.52 -7.13 8.87
C LEU A 102 1.87 -7.68 10.13
N MET A 103 1.15 -8.79 9.98
CA MET A 103 0.43 -9.47 11.04
C MET A 103 1.06 -10.84 11.32
N TRP A 104 1.00 -11.30 12.56
CA TRP A 104 1.08 -12.74 12.87
C TRP A 104 -0.16 -13.17 13.64
N HIS A 105 -0.57 -14.43 13.45
CA HIS A 105 -1.61 -15.09 14.25
C HIS A 105 -1.09 -15.78 15.52
N ASP A 106 -1.42 -15.30 16.72
CA ASP A 106 -0.83 -15.80 17.96
C ASP A 106 -1.46 -17.10 18.49
N GLY A 107 -2.61 -17.46 17.92
CA GLY A 107 -3.42 -18.62 18.29
C GLY A 107 -4.88 -18.24 18.55
N GLU A 108 -5.12 -17.02 19.01
CA GLU A 108 -6.45 -16.52 19.37
C GLU A 108 -6.80 -15.25 18.59
N PHE A 109 -5.82 -14.37 18.36
CA PHE A 109 -5.99 -13.12 17.63
C PHE A 109 -4.80 -12.82 16.73
N LEU A 110 -5.00 -11.85 15.84
CA LEU A 110 -3.93 -11.25 15.05
C LEU A 110 -3.22 -10.17 15.86
N CYS A 111 -1.89 -10.18 15.77
CA CYS A 111 -1.00 -9.19 16.35
C CYS A 111 -0.35 -8.38 15.24
N ASN A 112 -0.45 -7.05 15.35
CA ASN A 112 0.33 -6.14 14.51
C ASN A 112 1.79 -6.11 14.97
N ILE A 113 2.73 -6.38 14.06
CA ILE A 113 4.17 -6.48 14.34
C ILE A 113 4.97 -5.40 13.59
N ALA A 114 4.36 -4.72 12.63
CA ALA A 114 5.01 -3.70 11.84
C ALA A 114 4.32 -2.33 11.96
N LEU A 115 4.82 -1.37 11.18
CA LEU A 115 4.14 -0.09 11.06
C LEU A 115 2.71 -0.29 10.54
N LEU A 116 1.74 0.24 11.27
CA LEU A 116 0.36 0.32 10.80
C LEU A 116 0.24 1.44 9.79
N ARG A 117 0.03 1.08 8.52
CA ARG A 117 -0.14 2.04 7.43
C ARG A 117 -1.60 2.21 7.14
N GLN A 118 -1.97 3.42 6.76
CA GLN A 118 -3.35 3.81 6.56
C GLN A 118 -3.48 4.43 5.17
N TYR A 119 -4.42 3.94 4.39
CA TYR A 119 -4.63 4.31 3.00
C TYR A 119 -6.09 4.62 2.73
N THR A 120 -6.32 5.54 1.79
CA THR A 120 -7.64 5.79 1.19
C THR A 120 -7.94 4.87 0.00
N LEU A 121 -6.96 4.06 -0.40
CA LEU A 121 -7.04 3.14 -1.52
C LEU A 121 -8.09 2.07 -1.29
N SER A 122 -8.91 1.80 -2.30
CA SER A 122 -9.82 0.66 -2.31
C SER A 122 -9.08 -0.66 -2.54
N LYS A 123 -9.78 -1.80 -2.38
CA LYS A 123 -9.24 -3.12 -2.75
C LYS A 123 -8.79 -3.14 -4.21
N SER A 124 -9.61 -2.62 -5.14
CA SER A 124 -9.29 -2.60 -6.57
C SER A 124 -8.06 -1.73 -6.87
N ASP A 125 -7.92 -0.59 -6.21
CA ASP A 125 -6.74 0.26 -6.40
C ASP A 125 -5.46 -0.44 -5.93
N LEU A 126 -5.53 -1.15 -4.79
CA LEU A 126 -4.36 -1.91 -4.31
C LEU A 126 -4.05 -3.10 -5.21
N ILE A 127 -5.05 -3.81 -5.75
CA ILE A 127 -4.85 -4.86 -6.76
C ILE A 127 -4.11 -4.28 -7.96
N PHE A 128 -4.58 -3.14 -8.48
CA PHE A 128 -3.95 -2.45 -9.59
C PHE A 128 -2.51 -2.05 -9.25
N TYR A 129 -2.26 -1.45 -8.08
CA TYR A 129 -0.93 -1.05 -7.65
C TYR A 129 0.02 -2.25 -7.55
N CYS A 130 -0.44 -3.35 -6.96
CA CYS A 130 0.31 -4.61 -6.89
C CYS A 130 0.60 -5.20 -8.28
N SER A 131 -0.30 -5.06 -9.24
CA SER A 131 -0.10 -5.54 -10.61
C SER A 131 1.08 -4.87 -11.33
N LEU A 132 1.48 -3.66 -10.90
CA LEU A 132 2.65 -2.95 -11.43
C LEU A 132 3.98 -3.64 -11.08
N PHE A 133 3.96 -4.57 -10.13
CA PHE A 133 5.12 -5.34 -9.67
C PHE A 133 5.02 -6.82 -10.01
N ALA A 134 3.85 -7.29 -10.44
CA ALA A 134 3.57 -8.71 -10.59
C ALA A 134 3.79 -9.16 -12.04
N ASP A 135 4.94 -9.75 -12.33
CA ASP A 135 5.26 -10.32 -13.65
C ASP A 135 4.20 -11.34 -14.15
N ARG A 136 3.52 -12.01 -13.21
CA ARG A 136 2.53 -13.07 -13.49
C ARG A 136 1.09 -12.66 -13.20
N GLY A 137 0.84 -11.36 -12.96
CA GLY A 137 -0.45 -10.85 -12.52
C GLY A 137 -0.69 -11.01 -11.02
N PHE A 138 -1.67 -10.27 -10.52
CA PHE A 138 -2.06 -10.22 -9.11
C PHE A 138 -3.56 -10.01 -9.01
N THR A 139 -4.30 -10.96 -8.44
CA THR A 139 -5.75 -10.80 -8.18
C THR A 139 -6.08 -10.57 -6.70
N GLY A 140 -5.06 -10.61 -5.83
CA GLY A 140 -5.21 -10.54 -4.38
C GLY A 140 -5.47 -11.89 -3.72
N ASN A 141 -5.90 -12.91 -4.47
CA ASN A 141 -6.05 -14.27 -3.95
C ASN A 141 -4.84 -15.11 -4.37
N ALA A 142 -4.08 -15.61 -3.40
CA ALA A 142 -2.94 -16.48 -3.68
C ALA A 142 -3.42 -17.81 -4.28
N SER A 143 -3.38 -17.94 -5.59
CA SER A 143 -3.33 -19.23 -6.28
C SER A 143 -1.85 -19.63 -6.48
N ASP A 144 -1.57 -20.91 -6.70
CA ASP A 144 -0.19 -21.40 -6.86
C ASP A 144 0.57 -20.75 -8.04
N ASP A 145 -0.16 -20.12 -8.98
CA ASP A 145 0.39 -19.47 -10.18
C ASP A 145 0.48 -17.94 -10.08
N GLU A 146 0.00 -17.31 -8.99
CA GLU A 146 -0.02 -15.86 -8.81
C GLU A 146 1.01 -15.36 -7.80
N THR A 147 1.55 -14.16 -8.04
CA THR A 147 2.45 -13.50 -7.09
C THR A 147 1.66 -13.09 -5.84
N SER A 148 2.13 -13.43 -4.63
CA SER A 148 1.42 -13.04 -3.41
C SER A 148 1.75 -11.59 -2.99
N LEU A 149 0.90 -11.00 -2.14
CA LEU A 149 1.18 -9.67 -1.56
C LEU A 149 2.51 -9.66 -0.79
N ASN A 150 2.81 -10.78 -0.12
CA ASN A 150 4.07 -10.95 0.57
C ASN A 150 5.26 -10.90 -0.37
N ASP A 151 5.17 -11.54 -1.54
CA ASP A 151 6.26 -11.56 -2.52
C ASP A 151 6.51 -10.14 -3.05
N ILE A 152 5.45 -9.44 -3.47
CA ILE A 152 5.54 -8.07 -3.97
C ILE A 152 6.19 -7.14 -2.94
N ILE A 153 5.69 -7.14 -1.71
CA ILE A 153 6.21 -6.23 -0.68
C ILE A 153 7.64 -6.60 -0.29
N ASN A 154 7.99 -7.89 -0.20
CA ASN A 154 9.33 -8.28 0.21
C ASN A 154 10.39 -8.08 -0.88
N GLU A 155 10.01 -8.18 -2.16
CA GLU A 155 10.90 -7.93 -3.30
C GLU A 155 11.05 -6.44 -3.58
N HIS A 156 9.95 -5.67 -3.51
CA HIS A 156 9.92 -4.27 -3.91
C HIS A 156 9.72 -3.29 -2.75
N TYR A 157 9.97 -3.69 -1.50
CA TYR A 157 9.62 -2.96 -0.27
C TYR A 157 9.79 -1.43 -0.36
N ALA A 158 10.98 -0.96 -0.76
CA ALA A 158 11.29 0.46 -0.82
C ALA A 158 10.40 1.21 -1.83
N VAL A 159 10.20 0.63 -3.02
CA VAL A 159 9.38 1.22 -4.07
C VAL A 159 7.90 1.05 -3.76
N PHE A 160 7.49 -0.10 -3.24
CA PHE A 160 6.12 -0.38 -2.85
C PHE A 160 5.61 0.61 -1.81
N PHE A 161 6.44 0.97 -0.83
CA PHE A 161 6.06 1.94 0.20
C PHE A 161 6.25 3.42 -0.20
N SER A 162 6.64 3.72 -1.44
CA SER A 162 6.42 5.07 -2.00
C SER A 162 4.93 5.45 -1.99
N LEU A 163 4.04 4.46 -1.94
CA LEU A 163 2.60 4.61 -1.73
C LEU A 163 2.24 5.49 -0.53
N ASP A 164 3.08 5.51 0.51
CA ASP A 164 2.86 6.35 1.68
C ASP A 164 2.88 7.84 1.35
N GLU A 165 3.72 8.26 0.38
CA GLU A 165 3.82 9.66 -0.04
C GLU A 165 2.57 10.13 -0.79
N ILE A 166 1.89 9.19 -1.47
CA ILE A 166 0.72 9.46 -2.29
C ILE A 166 -0.57 9.34 -1.46
N SER A 167 -0.59 8.51 -0.43
CA SER A 167 -1.79 8.18 0.34
C SER A 167 -1.92 8.87 1.70
N LEU A 168 -0.85 9.49 2.21
CA LEU A 168 -0.88 10.31 3.44
C LEU A 168 -1.44 11.72 3.24
N LEU A 169 -1.84 12.10 2.01
CA LEU A 169 -2.44 13.41 1.77
C LEU A 169 -3.77 13.50 2.53
N PRO A 170 -4.01 14.56 3.34
CA PRO A 170 -5.35 14.86 3.82
C PRO A 170 -6.28 15.00 2.61
N PRO A 171 -7.60 14.81 2.78
CA PRO A 171 -8.54 14.98 1.69
C PRO A 171 -8.28 16.31 1.00
N SER A 172 -7.97 16.28 -0.29
CA SER A 172 -7.76 17.51 -1.06
C SER A 172 -9.10 18.21 -1.18
N MET A 173 -9.28 19.30 -0.44
CA MET A 173 -10.50 20.10 -0.49
C MET A 173 -10.34 21.23 -1.50
N ARG A 174 -11.35 21.44 -2.35
CA ARG A 174 -11.47 22.64 -3.18
C ARG A 174 -12.81 23.32 -2.89
N GLY A 175 -12.76 24.42 -2.14
CA GLY A 175 -13.97 25.01 -1.57
C GLY A 175 -14.65 24.04 -0.59
N GLU A 176 -15.92 23.73 -0.81
CA GLU A 176 -16.69 22.76 0.00
C GLU A 176 -16.61 21.31 -0.53
N TYR A 177 -15.90 21.09 -1.65
CA TYR A 177 -15.85 19.78 -2.30
C TYR A 177 -14.59 19.00 -1.94
N GLU A 178 -14.78 17.75 -1.52
CA GLU A 178 -13.71 16.77 -1.34
C GLU A 178 -13.34 16.18 -2.71
N LEU A 179 -12.08 16.37 -3.13
CA LEU A 179 -11.53 15.73 -4.31
C LEU A 179 -11.09 14.31 -3.95
N LYS A 180 -11.69 13.32 -4.62
CA LYS A 180 -11.32 11.91 -4.48
C LYS A 180 -10.41 11.50 -5.63
N THR A 181 -9.28 10.88 -5.31
CA THR A 181 -8.41 10.23 -6.28
C THR A 181 -8.82 8.76 -6.38
N THR A 182 -9.18 8.30 -7.57
CA THR A 182 -9.52 6.91 -7.87
C THR A 182 -8.56 6.34 -8.91
N TRP A 183 -8.01 5.15 -8.67
CA TRP A 183 -7.12 4.46 -9.61
C TRP A 183 -7.93 3.43 -10.39
N GLN A 184 -8.51 3.84 -11.51
CA GLN A 184 -9.33 2.94 -12.33
C GLN A 184 -8.53 2.47 -13.55
N PRO A 185 -8.41 1.15 -13.78
CA PRO A 185 -7.98 0.64 -15.07
C PRO A 185 -9.09 0.86 -16.09
N PHE A 186 -8.75 1.42 -17.24
CA PHE A 186 -9.66 1.53 -18.38
C PHE A 186 -8.88 1.38 -19.67
N THR A 187 -9.54 0.82 -20.66
CA THR A 187 -9.00 0.71 -22.02
C THR A 187 -9.73 1.72 -22.87
N LEU A 188 -8.98 2.64 -23.46
CA LEU A 188 -9.46 3.49 -24.54
C LEU A 188 -8.99 2.83 -25.84
N GLU A 189 -9.93 2.25 -26.60
CA GLU A 189 -9.63 1.54 -27.86
C GLU A 189 -8.82 2.38 -28.87
N GLU A 190 -8.81 3.71 -28.70
CA GLU A 190 -8.06 4.66 -29.52
C GLU A 190 -7.29 5.68 -28.67
N PHE A 191 -6.69 5.24 -27.54
CA PHE A 191 -5.83 6.14 -26.78
C PHE A 191 -4.64 6.56 -27.64
N ASP A 192 -4.55 7.86 -27.90
CA ASP A 192 -3.42 8.47 -28.58
C ASP A 192 -3.12 9.77 -27.83
N ILE A 193 -1.98 9.78 -27.15
CA ILE A 193 -1.51 10.92 -26.36
C ILE A 193 -1.41 12.20 -27.21
N SER A 194 -1.16 12.07 -28.52
CA SER A 194 -1.07 13.20 -29.44
C SER A 194 -2.42 13.88 -29.69
N ARG A 195 -3.54 13.24 -29.32
CA ARG A 195 -4.88 13.82 -29.37
C ARG A 195 -5.20 14.66 -28.14
N LEU A 196 -4.41 14.56 -27.07
CA LEU A 196 -4.58 15.40 -25.88
C LEU A 196 -3.84 16.72 -26.09
N GLU A 197 -4.52 17.84 -25.83
CA GLU A 197 -3.87 19.15 -25.84
C GLU A 197 -2.83 19.28 -24.71
N GLY A 198 -1.77 20.04 -24.97
CA GLY A 198 -0.66 20.26 -24.05
C GLY A 198 0.65 19.62 -24.50
N ILE A 199 1.70 19.85 -23.72
CA ILE A 199 3.02 19.25 -23.93
C ILE A 199 3.19 18.10 -22.96
N TRP A 200 3.43 16.90 -23.48
CA TRP A 200 3.53 15.68 -22.70
C TRP A 200 4.91 15.03 -22.87
N ASP A 201 5.54 14.65 -21.76
CA ASP A 201 6.69 13.75 -21.79
C ASP A 201 6.22 12.29 -21.81
N SER A 202 6.98 11.43 -22.48
CA SER A 202 6.72 9.98 -22.54
C SER A 202 7.91 9.19 -22.01
N ILE A 203 7.64 8.24 -21.12
CA ILE A 203 8.63 7.34 -20.53
C ILE A 203 8.15 5.88 -20.70
N PRO A 204 8.87 5.04 -21.45
CA PRO A 204 8.52 3.63 -21.58
C PRO A 204 8.83 2.85 -20.30
N LEU A 205 7.88 2.02 -19.86
CA LEU A 205 7.92 1.17 -18.66
C LEU A 205 7.51 -0.28 -19.00
N GLY A 206 8.41 -0.99 -19.69
CA GLY A 206 8.18 -2.39 -20.06
C GLY A 206 7.13 -2.52 -21.17
N ALA A 207 5.96 -3.07 -20.83
CA ALA A 207 4.82 -3.20 -21.75
C ALA A 207 3.85 -2.01 -21.71
N GLN A 208 4.19 -0.94 -20.98
CA GLN A 208 3.35 0.24 -20.76
C GLN A 208 4.14 1.52 -21.02
N ASP A 209 3.44 2.61 -21.32
CA ASP A 209 4.01 3.95 -21.44
C ASP A 209 3.45 4.88 -20.34
N ARG A 210 4.34 5.69 -19.76
CA ARG A 210 3.99 6.77 -18.82
C ARG A 210 3.96 8.09 -19.57
N TYR A 211 2.92 8.89 -19.37
CA TYR A 211 2.82 10.24 -19.93
C TYR A 211 2.65 11.29 -18.83
N ASP A 212 3.51 12.29 -18.81
CA ASP A 212 3.49 13.39 -17.84
C ASP A 212 3.17 14.71 -18.55
N LEU A 213 2.14 15.42 -18.12
CA LEU A 213 1.77 16.74 -18.68
C LEU A 213 2.69 17.82 -18.11
N ASN A 214 3.43 18.48 -19.00
CA ASN A 214 4.35 19.56 -18.66
C ASN A 214 3.71 20.95 -18.80
N GLU A 215 2.95 21.16 -19.88
CA GLU A 215 2.30 22.44 -20.17
C GLU A 215 0.89 22.21 -20.68
N LEU A 216 -0.09 22.97 -20.17
CA LEU A 216 -1.46 22.94 -20.66
C LEU A 216 -1.53 23.55 -22.07
N GLY A 217 -2.41 22.99 -22.92
CA GLY A 217 -2.69 23.59 -24.23
C GLY A 217 -3.64 24.79 -24.12
N GLU A 218 -3.50 25.75 -25.03
CA GLU A 218 -4.29 27.01 -25.04
C GLU A 218 -5.81 26.80 -25.04
N GLY A 219 -6.31 25.68 -25.59
CA GLY A 219 -7.74 25.35 -25.62
C GLY A 219 -8.33 24.89 -24.29
N LEU A 220 -7.47 24.57 -23.31
CA LEU A 220 -7.88 24.21 -21.94
C LEU A 220 -8.04 25.44 -21.04
N ASP A 221 -7.57 26.62 -21.48
CA ASP A 221 -7.58 27.84 -20.68
C ASP A 221 -8.99 28.42 -20.45
N ASP A 222 -9.94 28.08 -21.32
CA ASP A 222 -11.32 28.61 -21.24
C ASP A 222 -12.31 27.61 -20.60
N LEU A 223 -11.82 26.49 -20.04
CA LEU A 223 -12.69 25.50 -19.42
C LEU A 223 -13.28 26.01 -18.09
N PRO A 224 -14.57 25.78 -17.82
CA PRO A 224 -15.10 25.98 -16.47
C PRO A 224 -14.31 25.08 -15.52
N TYR A 225 -13.78 25.68 -14.46
CA TYR A 225 -12.87 25.03 -13.51
C TYR A 225 -11.50 24.63 -14.11
N GLN A 226 -10.97 25.36 -15.10
CA GLN A 226 -9.57 25.26 -15.61
C GLN A 226 -8.55 25.12 -14.46
N GLU A 227 -8.80 25.83 -13.37
CA GLU A 227 -8.03 25.80 -12.14
C GLU A 227 -7.90 24.38 -11.50
N LEU A 228 -8.67 23.36 -11.93
CA LEU A 228 -8.50 21.92 -11.59
C LEU A 228 -7.37 21.24 -12.37
N PHE A 229 -7.02 21.77 -13.54
CA PHE A 229 -5.86 21.35 -14.34
C PHE A 229 -4.59 22.11 -13.93
N ASP A 230 -4.75 23.25 -13.27
CA ASP A 230 -3.69 23.87 -12.52
C ASP A 230 -3.27 22.92 -11.38
N LEU A 231 -2.07 22.36 -11.55
CA LEU A 231 -1.15 21.90 -10.53
C LEU A 231 -1.18 20.41 -10.20
N ALA A 232 -0.04 19.77 -10.51
CA ALA A 232 0.66 18.93 -9.55
C ALA A 232 0.55 19.54 -8.13
N PRO A 233 0.05 18.81 -7.11
CA PRO A 233 -0.27 19.39 -5.80
C PRO A 233 0.93 20.11 -5.16
N PRO A 234 0.70 21.10 -4.27
CA PRO A 234 1.74 21.99 -3.74
C PRO A 234 2.92 21.30 -3.04
N SER A 235 2.79 20.04 -2.65
CA SER A 235 3.88 19.21 -2.11
C SER A 235 4.93 18.81 -3.15
N TRP A 236 4.70 19.07 -4.44
CA TRP A 236 5.60 18.70 -5.54
C TRP A 236 6.43 19.88 -6.05
N GLN A 237 6.12 21.10 -5.63
CA GLN A 237 6.96 22.28 -5.84
C GLN A 237 8.14 22.25 -4.86
N GLY A 238 9.07 21.33 -5.09
CA GLY A 238 10.26 21.16 -4.23
C GLY A 238 10.89 19.77 -4.29
N CYS A 239 10.23 18.80 -4.92
CA CYS A 239 10.80 17.49 -5.17
C CYS A 239 11.49 17.48 -6.54
N SER A 240 12.74 17.01 -6.56
CA SER A 240 13.50 16.68 -7.78
C SER A 240 12.59 15.96 -8.78
N PRO A 241 12.74 16.17 -10.11
CA PRO A 241 11.89 15.59 -11.17
C PRO A 241 11.71 14.06 -11.13
N GLU A 242 12.45 13.35 -10.28
CA GLU A 242 12.26 11.92 -9.97
C GLU A 242 11.04 11.63 -9.06
N THR A 243 10.45 12.69 -8.48
CA THR A 243 9.36 12.80 -7.48
C THR A 243 7.91 12.56 -7.87
N THR A 244 7.59 12.89 -9.11
CA THR A 244 6.23 13.23 -9.57
C THR A 244 5.40 11.96 -9.78
N PRO A 245 4.26 11.75 -9.09
CA PRO A 245 3.41 10.60 -9.33
C PRO A 245 2.64 10.72 -10.64
N VAL A 246 2.26 9.53 -11.08
CA VAL A 246 2.18 9.14 -12.48
C VAL A 246 0.74 8.83 -12.83
N VAL A 247 0.19 9.41 -13.88
CA VAL A 247 -0.99 8.83 -14.53
C VAL A 247 -0.46 7.77 -15.51
N ARG A 248 -0.61 6.50 -15.13
CA ARG A 248 -0.12 5.36 -15.93
C ARG A 248 -1.24 4.86 -16.83
N TRP A 249 -0.96 4.76 -18.11
CA TRP A 249 -1.89 4.27 -19.12
C TRP A 249 -1.41 2.88 -19.58
N ALA A 250 -2.33 1.93 -19.67
CA ALA A 250 -2.06 0.63 -20.28
C ALA A 250 -2.67 0.61 -21.68
N SER A 251 -1.84 0.32 -22.69
CA SER A 251 -2.26 0.01 -24.06
C SER A 251 -2.81 -1.40 -24.18
#